data_AF-A0A382HVT0-F1
#
_entry.id   AF-A0A382HVT0-F1
#
_cell.length_a   1.000
_cell.length_b   1.000
_cell.length_c   1.000
_cell.angle_alpha   90.00
_cell.angle_beta   90.00
_cell.angle_gamma   90.00
#
_symmetry.space_group_name_H-M   'P 1'
#
loop_
_entity.id
_entity.type
_entity.pdbx_description
1 polymer ?
#
loop_
_entity_poly.entity_id
_entity_poly.type
_entity_poly.pdbx_seq_one_letter_code
_entity_poly.pdbx_strand_id
1 'polypeptide(L)'
;MAVNKLDISMMEDVGTSANQLVQRDGSGNLPAVDGSQLTGVAPFTSSASDPAIDTNPSDGVGTIWYNTTSGEGYVCTDATAGANVWTNIGAGTGGILPNDGVQQGSSYGFTVGGK
;
A
#
# COMPACT_ATOMS: atom_id res chain seq x y z
N MET A 1 29.46 24.18 -40.01
CA MET A 1 28.79 23.80 -38.74
C MET A 1 28.28 22.39 -38.91
N ALA A 2 28.77 21.44 -38.11
CA ALA A 2 28.15 20.13 -38.05
C ALA A 2 26.77 20.29 -37.40
N VAL A 3 25.71 20.01 -38.14
CA VAL A 3 24.38 19.91 -37.55
C VAL A 3 24.41 18.60 -36.77
N ASN A 4 24.52 18.67 -35.44
CA ASN A 4 24.09 17.55 -34.61
C ASN A 4 22.60 17.37 -34.90
N LYS A 5 22.28 16.47 -35.83
CA LYS A 5 20.92 15.95 -35.91
C LYS A 5 20.72 15.16 -34.63
N LEU A 6 20.23 15.85 -33.62
CA LEU A 6 19.45 15.18 -32.59
C LEU A 6 18.37 14.41 -33.38
N ASP A 7 18.33 13.09 -33.23
CA ASP A 7 17.22 12.30 -33.75
C ASP A 7 15.97 12.68 -32.94
N ILE A 8 15.32 13.76 -33.37
CA ILE A 8 14.14 14.35 -32.73
C ILE A 8 12.93 13.43 -32.86
N SER A 9 12.97 12.47 -33.80
CA SER A 9 11.92 11.47 -34.01
C SER A 9 11.62 10.64 -32.76
N MET A 10 12.63 10.36 -31.91
CA MET A 10 12.42 9.67 -30.63
C MET A 10 11.94 10.60 -29.50
N MET A 11 12.01 11.91 -29.70
CA MET A 11 11.57 12.93 -28.74
C MET A 11 10.16 13.46 -29.04
N GLU A 12 9.62 13.19 -30.23
CA GLU A 12 8.27 13.60 -30.63
C GLU A 12 7.18 12.77 -29.94
N ASP A 13 7.43 11.48 -29.74
CA ASP A 13 6.41 10.51 -29.30
C ASP A 13 6.56 10.13 -27.82
N VAL A 14 6.69 11.14 -26.97
CA VAL A 14 7.04 10.99 -25.56
C VAL A 14 6.02 11.60 -24.63
N GLY A 15 5.86 10.98 -23.47
CA GLY A 15 4.91 11.42 -22.47
C GLY A 15 4.50 10.29 -21.54
N THR A 16 3.38 10.49 -20.85
CA THR A 16 2.80 9.54 -19.91
C THR A 16 1.50 8.93 -20.42
N SER A 17 1.12 9.20 -21.68
CA SER A 17 -0.08 8.63 -22.31
C SER A 17 0.24 7.26 -22.93
N ALA A 18 -0.81 6.52 -23.31
CA ALA A 18 -0.66 5.27 -24.03
C ALA A 18 0.15 5.44 -25.33
N ASN A 19 0.90 4.40 -25.71
CA ASN A 19 1.68 4.33 -26.94
C ASN A 19 2.84 5.34 -27.07
N GLN A 20 3.19 6.05 -25.99
CA GLN A 20 4.33 6.95 -25.96
C GLN A 20 5.53 6.33 -25.24
N LEU A 21 6.74 6.80 -25.57
CA LEU A 21 7.93 6.51 -24.79
C LEU A 21 7.97 7.37 -23.53
N VAL A 22 8.23 6.74 -22.39
CA VAL A 22 8.40 7.47 -21.13
C VAL A 22 9.79 8.11 -21.11
N GLN A 23 9.82 9.44 -20.98
CA GLN A 23 11.06 10.19 -20.73
C GLN A 23 11.19 10.53 -19.25
N ARG A 24 12.43 10.49 -18.73
CA ARG A 24 12.73 10.94 -17.37
C ARG A 24 12.45 12.44 -17.21
N ASP A 25 12.07 12.86 -16.01
CA ASP A 25 11.91 14.28 -15.67
C ASP A 25 13.27 15.02 -15.64
N GLY A 26 13.24 16.34 -15.45
CA GLY A 26 14.45 17.18 -15.37
C GLY A 26 15.38 16.87 -14.19
N SER A 27 14.91 16.07 -13.22
CA SER A 27 15.69 15.58 -12.08
C SER A 27 16.23 14.17 -12.29
N GLY A 28 15.90 13.52 -13.40
CA GLY A 28 16.27 12.14 -13.69
C GLY A 28 15.36 11.09 -13.05
N ASN A 29 14.16 11.42 -12.61
CA ASN A 29 13.19 10.41 -12.15
C ASN A 29 12.28 9.99 -13.30
N LEU A 30 11.53 8.90 -13.14
CA LEU A 30 10.36 8.67 -13.99
C LEU A 30 9.30 9.75 -13.69
N PRO A 31 8.60 10.26 -14.71
CA PRO A 31 7.53 11.24 -14.53
C PRO A 31 6.36 10.58 -13.78
N ALA A 32 5.51 11.41 -13.16
CA ALA A 32 4.32 10.91 -12.48
C ALA A 32 3.37 10.22 -13.47
N VAL A 33 3.01 8.98 -13.18
CA VAL A 33 2.05 8.15 -13.94
C VAL A 33 1.04 7.57 -12.95
N ASP A 34 -0.21 7.37 -13.38
CA ASP A 34 -1.28 6.87 -12.50
C ASP A 34 -1.22 5.35 -12.22
N GLY A 35 -0.44 4.59 -13.02
CA GLY A 35 -0.28 3.15 -12.87
C GLY A 35 -1.54 2.33 -13.16
N SER A 36 -2.63 2.93 -13.63
CA SER A 36 -3.94 2.28 -13.84
C SER A 36 -3.91 1.13 -14.85
N GLN A 37 -2.93 1.16 -15.77
CA GLN A 37 -2.70 0.14 -16.79
C GLN A 37 -1.65 -0.91 -16.39
N LEU A 38 -1.08 -0.83 -15.18
CA LEU A 38 -0.12 -1.82 -14.71
C LEU A 38 -0.85 -3.15 -14.45
N THR A 39 -0.48 -4.17 -15.21
CA THR A 39 -1.01 -5.54 -15.06
C THR A 39 0.00 -6.44 -14.34
N GLY A 40 -0.45 -7.60 -13.87
CA GLY A 40 0.43 -8.58 -13.21
C GLY A 40 0.84 -8.22 -11.78
N VAL A 41 0.26 -7.16 -11.20
CA VAL A 41 0.38 -6.85 -9.78
C VAL A 41 -0.82 -7.46 -9.06
N ALA A 42 -0.56 -8.34 -8.10
CA ALA A 42 -1.62 -8.90 -7.26
C ALA A 42 -2.18 -7.81 -6.35
N PRO A 43 -3.49 -7.49 -6.41
CA PRO A 43 -4.11 -6.62 -5.42
C PRO A 43 -4.18 -7.31 -4.06
N PHE A 44 -4.30 -6.52 -3.00
CA PHE A 44 -4.72 -7.05 -1.71
C PHE A 44 -6.24 -6.91 -1.57
N THR A 45 -6.86 -7.83 -0.83
CA THR A 45 -8.28 -7.72 -0.48
C THR A 45 -8.43 -6.82 0.75
N SER A 46 -9.34 -5.85 0.69
CA SER A 46 -9.74 -5.03 1.85
C SER A 46 -11.17 -5.37 2.23
N SER A 47 -11.39 -5.72 3.50
CA SER A 47 -12.71 -6.08 4.02
C SER A 47 -12.88 -5.59 5.45
N ALA A 48 -14.10 -5.43 5.93
CA ALA A 48 -14.38 -5.09 7.33
C ALA A 48 -14.31 -6.30 8.29
N SER A 49 -14.02 -7.49 7.76
CA SER A 49 -13.96 -8.75 8.50
C SER A 49 -12.70 -9.54 8.14
N ASP A 50 -12.35 -10.48 9.01
CA ASP A 50 -11.29 -11.45 8.77
C ASP A 50 -11.58 -12.34 7.55
N PRO A 51 -10.54 -12.89 6.90
CA PRO A 51 -10.74 -13.79 5.78
C PRO A 51 -11.43 -15.09 6.22
N ALA A 52 -12.30 -15.61 5.36
CA ALA A 52 -12.98 -16.87 5.63
C ALA A 52 -12.03 -18.07 5.45
N ILE A 53 -12.21 -19.08 6.31
CA ILE A 53 -11.48 -20.36 6.21
C ILE A 53 -12.12 -21.33 5.21
N ASP A 54 -13.39 -21.13 4.85
CA ASP A 54 -14.19 -22.08 4.07
C ASP A 54 -14.19 -21.80 2.56
N THR A 55 -13.76 -20.60 2.16
CA THR A 55 -13.81 -20.12 0.77
C THR A 55 -12.42 -19.66 0.34
N ASN A 56 -11.82 -20.35 -0.63
CA ASN A 56 -10.51 -20.01 -1.16
C ASN A 56 -10.50 -18.58 -1.74
N PRO A 57 -9.44 -17.78 -1.51
CA PRO A 57 -9.28 -16.53 -2.22
C PRO A 57 -9.04 -16.78 -3.71
N SER A 58 -9.50 -15.86 -4.57
CA SER A 58 -9.40 -15.99 -6.04
C SER A 58 -7.96 -16.07 -6.55
N ASP A 59 -7.02 -15.42 -5.86
CA ASP A 59 -5.60 -15.42 -6.22
C ASP A 59 -4.82 -16.57 -5.53
N GLY A 60 -5.49 -17.38 -4.70
CA GLY A 60 -4.91 -18.56 -4.05
C GLY A 60 -3.89 -18.26 -2.95
N VAL A 61 -2.87 -19.11 -2.82
CA VAL A 61 -1.79 -18.94 -1.85
C VAL A 61 -1.02 -17.65 -2.16
N GLY A 62 -0.74 -16.86 -1.13
CA GLY A 62 -0.09 -15.56 -1.23
C GLY A 62 -1.07 -14.38 -1.28
N THR A 63 -2.39 -14.62 -1.36
CA THR A 63 -3.37 -13.54 -1.21
C THR A 63 -3.17 -12.82 0.12
N ILE A 64 -3.11 -11.49 0.05
CA ILE A 64 -3.05 -10.61 1.21
C ILE A 64 -4.46 -10.09 1.50
N TRP A 65 -4.87 -10.15 2.76
CA TRP A 65 -6.17 -9.69 3.24
C TRP A 65 -5.99 -8.68 4.37
N TYR A 66 -6.61 -7.51 4.26
CA TYR A 66 -6.64 -6.51 5.31
C TYR A 66 -8.04 -6.37 5.89
N ASN A 67 -8.16 -6.59 7.19
CA ASN A 67 -9.35 -6.26 7.95
C ASN A 67 -9.30 -4.78 8.33
N THR A 68 -10.13 -3.95 7.71
CA THR A 68 -10.20 -2.50 7.96
C THR A 68 -10.85 -2.13 9.28
N THR A 69 -11.56 -3.06 9.93
CA THR A 69 -12.14 -2.88 11.27
C THR A 69 -11.12 -3.15 12.37
N SER A 70 -10.36 -4.25 12.27
CA SER A 70 -9.35 -4.61 13.28
C SER A 70 -7.96 -4.02 12.99
N GLY A 71 -7.70 -3.61 11.75
CA GLY A 71 -6.38 -3.18 11.29
C GLY A 71 -5.40 -4.33 11.06
N GLU A 72 -5.87 -5.58 11.11
CA GLU A 72 -5.03 -6.77 10.94
C GLU A 72 -4.79 -7.09 9.46
N GLY A 73 -3.60 -7.59 9.17
CA GLY A 73 -3.23 -8.15 7.87
C GLY A 73 -3.06 -9.66 7.96
N TYR A 74 -3.48 -10.37 6.92
CA TYR A 74 -3.33 -11.82 6.81
C TYR A 74 -2.76 -12.20 5.45
N VAL A 75 -2.00 -13.29 5.40
CA VAL A 75 -1.54 -13.93 4.16
C VAL A 75 -2.11 -15.35 4.10
N CYS A 76 -2.74 -15.72 2.98
CA CYS A 76 -3.15 -17.09 2.74
C CYS A 76 -1.89 -17.94 2.48
N THR A 77 -1.60 -18.89 3.37
CA THR A 77 -0.44 -19.78 3.25
C THR A 77 -0.82 -21.16 2.73
N ASP A 78 -2.10 -21.52 2.82
CA ASP A 78 -2.68 -22.71 2.21
C ASP A 78 -4.12 -22.38 1.74
N ALA A 79 -4.40 -22.63 0.46
CA ALA A 79 -5.69 -22.41 -0.16
C ALA A 79 -6.42 -23.74 -0.41
N THR A 80 -6.57 -24.55 0.64
CA THR A 80 -7.32 -25.80 0.57
C THR A 80 -8.82 -25.52 0.70
N ALA A 81 -9.62 -26.01 -0.26
CA ALA A 81 -11.07 -25.79 -0.28
C ALA A 81 -11.72 -26.25 1.03
N GLY A 82 -12.41 -25.32 1.71
CA GLY A 82 -13.05 -25.57 3.00
C GLY A 82 -12.11 -25.54 4.22
N ALA A 83 -10.81 -25.30 4.03
CA ALA A 83 -9.79 -25.36 5.07
C ALA A 83 -8.58 -24.45 4.78
N ASN A 84 -8.81 -23.20 4.39
CA ASN A 84 -7.73 -22.24 4.19
C ASN A 84 -6.94 -22.01 5.48
N VAL A 85 -5.62 -21.83 5.33
CA VAL A 85 -4.75 -21.36 6.41
C VAL A 85 -4.38 -19.90 6.14
N TRP A 86 -4.75 -19.03 7.08
CA TRP A 86 -4.41 -17.62 7.06
C TRP A 86 -3.44 -17.31 8.18
N THR A 87 -2.30 -16.74 7.82
CA THR A 87 -1.27 -16.31 8.78
C THR A 87 -1.41 -14.81 9.02
N ASN A 88 -1.70 -14.40 10.25
CA ASN A 88 -1.70 -13.00 10.63
C ASN A 88 -0.27 -12.42 10.54
N ILE A 89 -0.12 -11.27 9.87
CA ILE A 89 1.15 -10.58 9.60
C ILE A 89 1.20 -9.18 10.23
N GLY A 90 0.24 -8.84 11.09
CA GLY A 90 0.20 -7.54 11.76
C GLY A 90 -0.68 -7.61 13.01
N ALA A 91 -0.10 -7.29 14.16
CA ALA A 91 -0.69 -7.49 15.49
C ALA A 91 -1.90 -6.59 15.82
N GLY A 92 -2.44 -5.83 14.85
CA GLY A 92 -3.59 -4.94 15.02
C GLY A 92 -3.44 -3.84 16.10
N THR A 93 -2.30 -3.76 16.79
CA THR A 93 -2.08 -2.90 17.97
C THR A 93 -0.67 -2.31 17.96
N GLY A 94 -0.58 -1.02 18.33
CA GLY A 94 0.65 -0.21 18.22
C GLY A 94 0.60 0.93 17.19
N GLY A 95 -0.60 1.32 16.74
CA GLY A 95 -0.77 2.43 15.79
C GLY A 95 -0.23 3.76 16.34
N ILE A 96 0.39 4.55 15.46
CA ILE A 96 0.64 5.97 15.74
C ILE A 96 -0.72 6.67 15.65
N LEU A 97 -1.25 7.10 16.79
CA LEU A 97 -2.42 7.98 16.79
C LEU A 97 -2.02 9.28 16.06
N PRO A 98 -2.83 9.78 15.11
CA PRO A 98 -2.54 11.04 14.43
C PRO A 98 -2.55 12.18 15.46
N ASN A 99 -1.35 12.50 15.96
CA ASN A 99 -1.09 13.44 17.05
C ASN A 99 -2.08 13.27 18.22
N ASP A 100 -1.72 12.45 19.19
CA ASP A 100 -2.12 12.75 20.56
C ASP A 100 -1.61 14.17 20.91
N GLY A 101 -2.41 15.19 20.59
CA GLY A 101 -2.21 16.58 21.01
C GLY A 101 -2.38 16.76 22.53
N VAL A 102 -2.34 15.66 23.29
CA VAL A 102 -2.41 15.55 24.74
C VAL A 102 -1.25 14.68 25.24
N GLN A 103 -0.02 14.98 24.80
CA GLN A 103 1.13 14.88 25.70
C GLN A 103 1.04 15.95 26.82
N GLN A 104 -0.12 16.07 27.47
CA GLN A 104 -0.25 16.68 28.80
C GLN A 104 -0.08 15.53 29.80
N GLY A 105 1.12 15.47 30.38
CA GLY A 105 1.67 14.26 30.95
C GLY A 105 0.81 13.53 31.98
N SER A 106 1.05 12.23 32.11
CA SER A 106 0.74 11.47 33.33
C SER A 106 1.61 11.89 34.54
N SER A 107 2.04 13.14 34.58
CA SER A 107 2.95 13.71 35.57
C SER A 107 2.29 14.84 36.34
N TYR A 108 1.07 14.62 36.84
CA TYR A 108 0.48 15.41 37.93
C TYR A 108 -0.16 14.49 38.96
N GLY A 109 0.65 13.61 39.54
CA GLY A 109 0.47 13.33 40.96
C GLY A 109 0.67 14.63 41.73
N PHE A 110 -0.31 15.03 42.53
CA PHE A 110 -0.22 15.59 43.88
C PHE A 110 -1.62 16.10 44.30
N THR A 111 -2.35 15.31 45.10
CA THR A 111 -3.44 15.84 45.93
C THR A 111 -2.82 16.39 47.21
N VAL A 112 -2.64 17.71 47.30
CA VAL A 112 -2.31 18.38 48.57
C VAL A 112 -3.04 19.72 48.68
N GLY A 113 -3.81 19.87 49.76
CA GLY A 113 -4.01 21.16 50.42
C GLY A 113 -5.43 21.76 50.44
N GLY A 114 -6.23 21.36 51.45
CA GLY A 114 -6.87 22.26 52.43
C GLY A 114 -7.89 23.32 51.99
N LYS A 115 -9.16 23.09 52.35
CA LYS A 115 -9.80 23.56 53.60
C LYS A 115 -11.09 22.80 53.86
#